data_AF-S2VM82-F1
#
_entry.id   AF-S2VM82-F1
#
_cell.length_a   1.000
_cell.length_b   1.000
_cell.length_c   1.000
_cell.angle_alpha   90.00
_cell.angle_beta   90.00
_cell.angle_gamma   90.00
#
_symmetry.space_group_name_H-M   'P 1'
#
loop_
_entity.id
_entity.type
_entity.pdbx_description
1 polymer ?
#
loop_
_entity_poly.entity_id
_entity_poly.type
_entity_poly.pdbx_seq_one_letter_code
_entity_poly.pdbx_strand_id
1 'polypeptide(L)'
;MSGEDRLQRGVEDSFRNRGVELDSAAGECSCRDITDYLFEYLDHQLSAVQSERLQAHISGCSRCTERAEAETHVRDILRASCREVAPATLRVRIAQQISIYRRTTRDFG
;
A
#
# COMPACT_ATOMS: atom_id res chain seq x y z
N MET A 1 -26.17 -23.86 16.03
CA MET A 1 -25.01 -23.35 15.27
C MET A 1 -25.23 -21.86 15.09
N SER A 2 -24.51 -21.07 15.89
CA SER A 2 -24.79 -19.67 16.18
C SER A 2 -24.35 -18.73 15.04
N GLY A 3 -25.10 -17.64 14.84
CA GLY A 3 -24.92 -16.68 13.74
C GLY A 3 -23.64 -15.84 13.75
N GLU A 4 -22.76 -16.03 14.74
CA GLU A 4 -21.46 -15.37 14.88
C GLU A 4 -20.42 -15.82 13.83
N ASP A 5 -20.53 -17.07 13.35
CA ASP A 5 -19.65 -17.67 12.33
C ASP A 5 -19.81 -17.06 10.91
N ARG A 6 -20.81 -16.18 10.70
CA ARG A 6 -21.06 -15.56 9.39
C ARG A 6 -20.30 -14.24 9.22
N LEU A 7 -20.02 -13.52 10.30
CA LEU A 7 -19.33 -12.24 10.27
C LEU A 7 -17.80 -12.39 10.15
N GLN A 8 -17.24 -13.48 10.70
CA GLN A 8 -15.79 -13.71 10.67
C GLN A 8 -15.25 -13.93 9.24
N ARG A 9 -16.00 -14.62 8.37
CA ARG A 9 -15.56 -14.98 7.00
C ARG A 9 -15.40 -13.78 6.07
N GLY A 10 -16.25 -12.75 6.18
CA GLY A 10 -16.17 -11.57 5.29
C GLY A 10 -14.92 -10.71 5.53
N VAL A 11 -14.41 -10.70 6.75
CA VAL A 11 -13.19 -9.96 7.11
C VAL A 11 -11.96 -10.69 6.57
N GLU A 12 -11.89 -12.02 6.67
CA GLU A 12 -10.75 -12.81 6.21
C GLU A 12 -10.60 -12.85 4.67
N ASP A 13 -11.70 -12.81 3.93
CA ASP A 13 -11.69 -12.68 2.47
C ASP A 13 -11.17 -11.30 2.00
N SER A 14 -11.46 -10.25 2.79
CA SER A 14 -10.94 -8.89 2.56
C SER A 14 -9.43 -8.76 2.80
N PHE A 15 -8.86 -9.61 3.67
CA PHE A 15 -7.41 -9.65 3.94
C PHE A 15 -6.64 -10.50 2.92
N ARG A 16 -7.26 -11.54 2.35
CA ARG A 16 -6.60 -12.44 1.39
C ARG A 16 -6.62 -11.90 -0.04
N ASN A 17 -7.58 -11.04 -0.38
CA ASN A 17 -7.80 -10.56 -1.73
C ASN A 17 -7.77 -9.02 -1.85
N ARG A 18 -6.70 -8.38 -1.36
CA ARG A 18 -6.35 -7.00 -1.78
C ARG A 18 -5.48 -7.03 -3.04
N GLY A 19 -5.78 -7.94 -3.96
CA GLY A 19 -5.29 -7.86 -5.32
C GLY A 19 -6.07 -6.74 -5.99
N VAL A 20 -5.40 -5.63 -6.28
CA VAL A 20 -5.97 -4.59 -7.14
C VAL A 20 -6.22 -5.24 -8.49
N GLU A 21 -7.45 -5.63 -8.81
CA GLU A 21 -7.83 -6.09 -10.14
C GLU A 21 -7.97 -4.88 -11.06
N LEU A 22 -6.84 -4.40 -11.58
CA LEU A 22 -6.80 -3.43 -12.67
C LEU A 22 -7.33 -4.11 -13.95
N ASP A 23 -8.66 -4.26 -13.99
CA ASP A 23 -9.45 -4.84 -15.08
C ASP A 23 -9.29 -4.02 -16.36
N SER A 24 -8.19 -4.27 -17.05
CA SER A 24 -8.06 -4.02 -18.48
C SER A 24 -6.91 -4.85 -19.01
N ALA A 25 -7.23 -6.09 -19.38
CA ALA A 25 -6.34 -7.03 -20.05
C ALA A 25 -5.96 -6.62 -21.48
N ALA A 26 -6.41 -5.45 -21.99
CA ALA A 26 -6.06 -4.98 -23.34
C ALA A 26 -6.21 -3.46 -23.55
N GLY A 27 -6.46 -2.67 -22.49
CA GLY A 27 -6.82 -1.25 -22.61
C GLY A 27 -5.86 -0.33 -21.87
N GLU A 28 -5.57 0.82 -22.47
CA GLU A 28 -4.88 1.97 -21.86
C GLU A 28 -5.46 2.26 -20.46
N CYS A 29 -4.61 2.47 -19.45
CA CYS A 29 -5.09 2.87 -18.13
C CYS A 29 -5.89 4.17 -18.25
N SER A 30 -7.05 4.20 -17.62
CA SER A 30 -7.99 5.31 -17.69
C SER A 30 -7.85 6.24 -16.48
N CYS A 31 -8.36 7.48 -16.60
CA CYS A 31 -8.42 8.40 -15.46
C CYS A 31 -9.27 7.86 -14.29
N ARG A 32 -10.18 6.91 -14.57
CA ARG A 32 -10.99 6.25 -13.55
C ARG A 32 -10.14 5.30 -12.71
N ASP A 33 -9.28 4.52 -13.36
CA ASP A 33 -8.35 3.59 -12.69
C ASP A 33 -7.44 4.35 -11.72
N ILE A 34 -6.95 5.54 -12.11
CA ILE A 34 -6.20 6.40 -11.19
C ILE A 34 -7.05 6.82 -10.00
N THR A 35 -8.31 7.17 -10.21
CA THR A 35 -9.19 7.59 -9.10
C THR A 35 -9.39 6.47 -8.09
N ASP A 36 -9.50 5.23 -8.58
CA ASP A 36 -9.79 4.05 -7.77
C ASP A 36 -8.53 3.51 -7.07
N TYR A 37 -7.34 3.66 -7.66
CA TYR A 37 -6.10 3.04 -7.18
C TYR A 37 -4.98 4.03 -6.81
N LEU A 38 -5.28 5.33 -6.74
CA LEU A 38 -4.27 6.36 -6.40
C LEU A 38 -3.61 6.08 -5.04
N PHE A 39 -4.40 5.63 -4.06
CA PHE A 39 -3.89 5.40 -2.72
C PHE A 39 -2.93 4.21 -2.68
N GLU A 40 -3.31 3.10 -3.30
CA GLU A 40 -2.50 1.90 -3.43
C GLU A 40 -1.23 2.15 -4.22
N TYR A 41 -1.30 2.96 -5.28
CA TYR A 41 -0.15 3.42 -6.04
C TYR A 41 0.84 4.21 -5.15
N LEU A 42 0.34 5.22 -4.43
CA LEU A 42 1.17 6.06 -3.55
C LEU A 42 1.66 5.32 -2.29
N ASP A 43 0.98 4.25 -1.87
CA ASP A 43 1.38 3.39 -0.76
C ASP A 43 2.28 2.20 -1.21
N HIS A 44 2.60 2.12 -2.51
CA HIS A 44 3.37 1.02 -3.11
C HIS A 44 2.77 -0.37 -2.87
N GLN A 45 1.44 -0.46 -2.84
CA GLN A 45 0.68 -1.71 -2.67
C GLN A 45 0.29 -2.36 -4.02
N LEU A 46 0.69 -1.77 -5.14
CA LEU A 46 0.47 -2.31 -6.49
C LEU A 46 1.63 -3.21 -6.94
N SER A 47 1.34 -4.15 -7.85
CA SER A 47 2.41 -4.87 -8.55
C SER A 47 3.21 -3.92 -9.46
N ALA A 48 4.44 -4.31 -9.81
CA ALA A 48 5.31 -3.48 -10.66
C ALA A 48 4.64 -3.10 -12.00
N VAL A 49 4.00 -4.06 -12.66
CA VAL A 49 3.30 -3.85 -13.95
C VAL A 49 2.17 -2.85 -13.80
N GLN A 50 1.41 -2.92 -12.71
CA GLN A 50 0.30 -2.01 -12.44
C GLN A 50 0.79 -0.60 -12.14
N SER A 51 1.84 -0.49 -11.32
CA SER A 51 2.48 0.78 -10.99
C SER A 51 3.00 1.48 -12.25
N GLU A 52 3.66 0.77 -13.16
CA GLU A 52 4.15 1.32 -14.43
C GLU A 52 3.02 1.84 -15.33
N ARG A 53 1.91 1.11 -15.43
CA ARG A 53 0.75 1.53 -16.24
C ARG A 53 0.11 2.80 -15.69
N LEU A 54 -0.08 2.87 -14.37
CA LEU A 54 -0.63 4.06 -13.72
C LEU A 54 0.34 5.24 -13.85
N GLN A 55 1.64 5.00 -13.69
CA GLN A 55 2.68 6.01 -13.87
C GLN A 55 2.67 6.60 -15.28
N ALA A 56 2.54 5.76 -16.31
CA ALA A 56 2.44 6.20 -17.69
C ALA A 56 1.19 7.07 -17.93
N HIS A 57 0.07 6.74 -17.30
CA HIS A 57 -1.13 7.57 -17.38
C HIS A 57 -0.96 8.91 -16.65
N ILE A 58 -0.40 8.90 -15.43
CA ILE A 58 -0.16 10.12 -14.65
C ILE A 58 0.73 11.07 -15.44
N SER A 59 1.85 10.58 -16.01
CA SER A 59 2.76 11.44 -16.78
C SER A 59 2.14 11.99 -18.07
N GLY A 60 1.14 11.31 -18.64
CA GLY A 60 0.43 11.73 -19.85
C GLY A 60 -0.82 12.59 -19.62
N CYS A 61 -1.33 12.70 -18.38
CA CYS A 61 -2.60 13.37 -18.08
C CYS A 61 -2.45 14.41 -16.96
N SER A 62 -2.50 15.70 -17.31
CA SER A 62 -2.36 16.82 -16.37
C SER A 62 -3.30 16.73 -15.16
N ARG A 63 -4.57 16.37 -15.39
CA ARG A 63 -5.57 16.19 -14.33
C ARG A 63 -5.17 15.10 -13.33
N CYS A 64 -4.59 14.02 -13.80
CA CYS A 64 -4.16 12.91 -12.93
C CYS A 64 -2.88 13.27 -12.18
N THR A 65 -1.97 14.02 -12.80
CA THR A 65 -0.79 14.61 -12.12
C THR A 65 -1.20 15.51 -10.97
N GLU A 66 -2.08 16.49 -11.23
CA GLU A 66 -2.56 17.42 -10.20
C GLU A 66 -3.21 16.68 -9.03
N ARG A 67 -3.96 15.61 -9.32
CA ARG A 67 -4.58 14.77 -8.28
C ARG A 67 -3.52 14.04 -7.43
N ALA A 68 -2.51 13.45 -8.07
CA ALA A 68 -1.44 12.74 -7.38
C ALA A 68 -0.56 13.69 -6.54
N GLU A 69 -0.28 14.88 -7.05
CA GLU A 69 0.44 15.93 -6.34
C GLU A 69 -0.34 16.44 -5.13
N ALA A 70 -1.64 16.73 -5.30
CA ALA A 70 -2.49 17.18 -4.20
C ALA A 70 -2.53 16.15 -3.06
N GLU A 71 -2.69 14.87 -3.39
CA GLU A 71 -2.69 13.78 -2.41
C GLU A 71 -1.31 13.63 -1.72
N THR A 72 -0.22 13.73 -2.49
CA THR A 72 1.15 13.71 -1.94
C THR A 72 1.38 14.88 -0.99
N HIS A 73 0.90 16.07 -1.34
CA HIS A 73 1.05 17.26 -0.51
C HIS A 73 0.33 17.12 0.84
N VAL A 74 -0.88 16.57 0.85
CA VAL A 74 -1.61 16.27 2.10
C VAL A 74 -0.82 15.28 2.97
N ARG A 75 -0.28 14.21 2.38
CA ARG A 75 0.53 13.23 3.11
C ARG A 75 1.80 13.84 3.69
N ASP A 76 2.44 14.74 2.98
CA ASP A 76 3.64 15.43 3.46
C ASP A 76 3.33 16.36 4.64
N ILE A 77 2.19 17.07 4.60
CA ILE A 77 1.69 17.84 5.75
C ILE A 77 1.46 16.93 6.96
N LEU A 78 0.79 15.79 6.77
CA LEU A 78 0.54 14.82 7.84
C LEU A 78 1.85 14.28 8.44
N ARG A 79 2.83 13.95 7.59
CA ARG A 79 4.16 13.51 8.03
C ARG A 79 4.92 14.61 8.78
N ALA A 80 4.79 15.86 8.36
CA ALA A 80 5.42 17.00 9.03
C ALA A 80 4.78 17.29 10.39
N SER A 81 3.46 17.12 10.50
CA SER A 81 2.70 17.36 11.74
C SER A 81 2.86 16.22 12.76
N CYS A 82 2.96 14.97 12.31
CA CYS A 82 3.05 13.78 13.17
C CYS A 82 4.51 13.34 13.40
N ARG A 83 5.36 14.21 13.95
CA ARG A 83 6.76 13.92 14.31
C ARG A 83 6.90 13.20 15.65
N GLU A 84 6.06 12.20 15.92
CA GLU A 84 6.22 11.37 17.11
C GLU A 84 7.42 10.45 16.95
N VAL A 85 8.51 10.80 17.62
CA VAL A 85 9.74 10.01 17.62
C VAL A 85 9.49 8.76 18.46
N ALA A 86 9.58 7.58 17.83
CA ALA A 86 9.46 6.31 18.54
C ALA A 86 10.39 6.29 19.78
N PRO A 87 9.95 5.80 20.95
CA PRO A 87 10.80 5.70 22.13
C PRO A 87 12.06 4.89 21.84
N ALA A 88 13.21 5.34 22.37
CA ALA A 88 14.50 4.66 22.14
C ALA A 88 14.48 3.19 22.58
N THR A 89 13.76 2.90 23.66
CA THR A 89 13.55 1.53 24.17
C THR A 89 12.87 0.62 23.15
N LEU A 90 11.87 1.14 22.43
CA LEU A 90 11.16 0.39 21.39
C LEU A 90 12.07 0.12 20.19
N ARG A 91 12.84 1.13 19.75
CA ARG A 91 13.81 0.96 18.65
C ARG A 91 14.84 -0.13 18.95
N VAL A 92 15.42 -0.12 20.16
CA VAL A 92 16.40 -1.13 20.58
C VAL A 92 15.78 -2.53 20.58
N ARG A 93 14.57 -2.68 21.15
CA ARG A 93 13.86 -3.96 21.15
C ARG A 93 13.60 -4.48 19.74
N ILE A 94 13.10 -3.63 18.84
CA ILE A 94 12.82 -4.02 17.45
C ILE A 94 14.12 -4.43 16.73
N ALA A 95 15.20 -3.65 16.87
CA ALA A 95 16.48 -3.97 16.25
C ALA A 95 17.03 -5.33 16.74
N GLN A 96 16.91 -5.62 18.03
CA GLN A 96 17.29 -6.91 18.60
C GLN A 96 16.46 -8.06 18.01
N GLN A 97 15.14 -7.92 17.95
CA GLN A 97 14.27 -8.96 17.41
C GLN A 97 14.54 -9.23 15.92
N ILE A 98 14.76 -8.19 15.11
CA ILE A 98 15.14 -8.33 13.70
C ILE A 98 16.49 -9.06 13.58
N SER A 99 17.46 -8.75 14.44
CA SER A 99 18.77 -9.41 14.44
C SER A 99 18.66 -10.90 14.79
N ILE A 100 17.85 -11.26 15.78
CA ILE A 100 17.59 -12.65 16.16
C ILE A 100 16.94 -13.38 14.99
N TYR A 101 15.85 -12.82 14.45
CA TYR A 101 15.12 -13.42 13.33
C TYR A 101 16.04 -13.70 12.13
N ARG A 102 16.86 -12.73 11.73
CA ARG A 102 17.82 -12.88 10.62
C ARG A 102 18.90 -13.93 10.86
N ARG A 103 19.27 -14.18 12.12
CA ARG A 103 20.22 -15.24 12.48
C ARG A 103 19.54 -16.59 12.35
N THR A 104 18.38 -16.73 13.01
CA THR A 104 17.62 -17.98 12.98
C THR A 104 17.18 -18.37 11.58
N THR A 105 16.79 -17.45 10.71
CA THR A 105 16.39 -17.79 9.33
C THR A 105 17.57 -18.16 8.43
N ARG A 106 18.79 -17.71 8.73
CA ARG A 106 20.00 -18.10 7.99
C ARG A 106 20.52 -19.48 8.37
N ASP A 107 20.23 -19.92 9.59
CA ASP A 107 20.61 -21.24 10.08
C ASP A 107 19.69 -22.37 9.55
N PHE A 108 18.58 -22.01 8.87
CA PHE A 108 17.63 -22.93 8.21
C PHE A 108 17.73 -22.94 6.66
N GLY A 109 18.87 -22.51 6.10
CA GLY A 109 19.16 -22.51 4.66
C GLY A 109 20.19 -23.55 4.26
#